data_AF-A0AAD8AH90-F1
#
_entry.id   AF-A0AAD8AH90-F1
#
_cell.length_a   1.000
_cell.length_b   1.000
_cell.length_c   1.000
_cell.angle_alpha   90.00
_cell.angle_beta   90.00
_cell.angle_gamma   90.00
#
_symmetry.space_group_name_H-M   'P 1'
#
loop_
_entity.id
_entity.type
_entity.pdbx_description
1 polymer ?
#
loop_
_entity_poly.entity_id
_entity_poly.type
_entity_poly.pdbx_seq_one_letter_code
_entity_poly.pdbx_strand_id
1 'polypeptide(L)' 'LGEKGSGLRAQGDVQDFYKIREDCLKKKILFQDPDFPAIDSSIFYSKMSSRKFEWKRPSVSNQTRCKHSLYKIN' A
#
# COMPACT_ATOMS: atom_id res chain seq x y z
N LEU A 1 4.40 2.00 25.69
CA LEU A 1 3.02 1.94 26.21
C LEU A 1 2.11 1.71 25.01
N GLY A 2 1.78 0.46 24.70
CA GLY A 2 0.93 0.08 23.56
C GLY A 2 -0.27 -0.68 24.11
N GLU A 3 -1.46 -0.17 23.85
CA GLU A 3 -2.70 -0.65 24.45
C GLU A 3 -3.06 -2.04 23.91
N LYS A 4 -3.27 -2.97 24.85
CA LYS A 4 -3.76 -4.32 24.61
C LYS A 4 -5.28 -4.23 24.46
N GLY A 5 -5.83 -4.47 23.26
CA GLY A 5 -7.29 -4.43 23.15
C GLY A 5 -8.00 -4.88 21.86
N SER A 6 -7.34 -5.08 20.72
CA SER A 6 -8.08 -5.30 19.46
C SER A 6 -8.31 -6.75 19.03
N GLY A 7 -7.81 -7.77 19.75
CA GLY A 7 -7.92 -9.17 19.32
C GLY A 7 -7.18 -9.52 18.02
N LEU A 8 -6.62 -8.52 17.33
CA LEU A 8 -5.67 -8.67 16.25
C LEU A 8 -4.30 -8.92 16.90
N ARG A 9 -3.87 -10.18 16.95
CA ARG A 9 -2.48 -10.46 17.26
C ARG A 9 -1.66 -9.79 16.16
N ALA A 10 -0.90 -8.75 16.49
CA ALA A 10 0.19 -8.29 15.64
C ALA A 10 1.17 -9.47 15.57
N GLN A 11 1.02 -10.30 14.53
CA GLN A 11 2.00 -11.33 14.20
C GLN A 11 3.14 -10.62 13.48
N GLY A 12 3.95 -9.87 14.23
CA GLY A 12 5.03 -9.09 13.67
C GLY A 12 5.90 -8.46 14.75
N ASP A 13 7.17 -8.22 14.41
CA ASP A 13 8.07 -7.45 15.25
C ASP A 13 7.56 -6.01 15.40
N VAL A 14 7.95 -5.33 16.48
CA VAL A 14 7.62 -3.91 16.66
C VAL A 14 8.23 -3.09 15.52
N GLN A 15 7.37 -2.57 14.65
CA GLN A 15 7.77 -1.74 13.52
C GLN A 15 7.91 -0.26 13.94
N ASP A 16 9.09 0.33 13.73
CA ASP A 16 9.31 1.78 13.92
C ASP A 16 9.11 2.52 12.59
N PHE A 17 8.07 3.33 12.53
CA PHE A 17 7.70 4.12 11.36
C PHE A 17 8.84 5.01 10.85
N TYR A 18 9.54 5.73 11.72
CA TYR A 18 10.56 6.70 11.29
C TYR A 18 11.78 5.97 10.73
N LYS A 19 12.20 4.90 11.39
CA LYS A 19 13.31 4.06 10.92
C LYS A 19 13.01 3.45 9.55
N ILE A 20 11.84 2.85 9.39
CA ILE A 20 11.40 2.25 8.13
C ILE A 20 11.32 3.28 7.01
N ARG A 21 10.75 4.46 7.30
CA ARG A 21 10.64 5.56 6.34
C ARG A 21 12.02 6.01 5.87
N GLU A 22 12.95 6.26 6.80
CA GLU A 22 14.30 6.67 6.45
C GLU A 22 15.02 5.65 5.60
N ASP A 23 14.93 4.37 5.93
CA ASP A 23 15.58 3.30 5.19
C ASP A 23 15.05 3.18 3.76
N CYS A 24 13.72 3.30 3.58
CA CYS A 24 13.10 3.31 2.26
C CYS A 24 13.55 4.52 1.43
N LEU A 25 13.63 5.71 2.05
CA LEU A 25 14.11 6.93 1.40
C LEU A 25 15.58 6.82 0.99
N LYS A 26 16.44 6.30 1.88
CA LYS A 26 17.88 6.07 1.61
C LYS A 26 18.08 5.10 0.45
N LYS A 27 17.31 4.00 0.43
CA LYS A 27 17.36 2.97 -0.62
C LYS A 27 16.61 3.37 -1.90
N LYS A 28 15.87 4.49 -1.90
CA LYS A 28 14.98 4.92 -2.99
C LYS A 28 13.96 3.85 -3.39
N ILE A 29 13.49 3.07 -2.42
CA ILE A 29 12.46 2.05 -2.61
C ILE A 29 11.16 2.47 -1.93
N LEU A 30 10.06 1.85 -2.35
CA LEU A 30 8.77 2.02 -1.71
C LEU A 30 8.56 0.91 -0.69
N PHE A 31 8.05 1.27 0.48
CA PHE A 31 7.72 0.31 1.52
C PHE A 31 6.67 -0.70 1.04
N GLN A 32 6.88 -1.97 1.40
CA GLN A 32 5.93 -3.06 1.27
C GLN A 32 5.74 -3.63 2.68
N ASP A 33 4.50 -3.66 3.15
CA ASP A 33 4.19 -4.15 4.49
C ASP A 33 4.29 -5.68 4.53
N PRO A 34 5.16 -6.27 5.37
CA PRO A 34 5.29 -7.72 5.50
C PRO A 34 4.04 -8.36 6.12
N ASP A 35 3.35 -7.65 7.02
CA ASP A 35 2.18 -8.15 7.74
C ASP A 35 0.88 -7.95 6.94
N PHE A 36 0.94 -7.12 5.89
CA PHE A 36 -0.21 -6.80 5.04
C PHE A 36 0.18 -6.73 3.54
N PRO A 37 0.42 -7.88 2.90
CA PRO A 37 0.82 -7.92 1.49
C PRO A 37 -0.29 -7.47 0.54
N ALA A 38 0.06 -6.95 -0.63
CA ALA A 38 -0.88 -6.50 -1.66
C ALA A 38 -1.48 -7.67 -2.48
N ILE A 39 -2.18 -8.59 -1.81
CA ILE A 39 -2.80 -9.80 -2.38
C ILE A 39 -4.26 -9.94 -1.95
N ASP A 40 -5.03 -10.76 -2.65
CA ASP A 40 -6.48 -10.91 -2.41
C ASP A 40 -6.83 -11.38 -0.98
N SER A 41 -5.96 -12.17 -0.34
CA SER A 41 -6.16 -12.61 1.04
C SER A 41 -6.10 -11.47 2.06
N SER A 42 -5.47 -10.34 1.71
CA SER A 42 -5.46 -9.14 2.55
C SER A 42 -6.74 -8.31 2.43
N ILE A 43 -7.55 -8.56 1.40
CA ILE A 43 -8.82 -7.88 1.16
C ILE A 43 -9.97 -8.64 1.85
N PHE A 44 -9.99 -9.97 1.72
CA PHE A 44 -11.13 -10.78 2.12
C PHE A 44 -10.86 -11.56 3.41
N TYR A 45 -11.70 -11.34 4.43
CA TYR A 45 -11.67 -12.12 5.68
C TYR A 45 -12.31 -13.51 5.53
N SER A 46 -13.32 -13.68 4.67
CA SER A 46 -14.12 -14.91 4.61
C SER A 46 -14.28 -15.49 3.20
N LYS A 47 -14.92 -14.75 2.27
CA LYS A 47 -15.19 -15.23 0.92
C LYS A 47 -14.58 -14.31 -0.13
N MET A 48 -13.80 -14.91 -1.03
CA MET A 48 -13.25 -14.23 -2.19
C MET A 48 -14.37 -13.79 -3.13
N SER A 49 -14.38 -12.53 -3.54
CA SER A 49 -15.30 -12.05 -4.56
C SER A 49 -14.86 -12.49 -5.96
N SER A 50 -15.77 -12.57 -6.93
CA SER A 50 -15.42 -12.88 -8.33
C SER A 50 -14.69 -11.74 -9.06
N ARG A 51 -14.60 -10.56 -8.43
CA ARG A 51 -13.94 -9.40 -9.01
C ARG A 51 -12.43 -9.48 -8.77
N LYS A 52 -11.66 -9.19 -9.82
CA LYS A 52 -10.20 -9.03 -9.73
C LYS A 52 -9.88 -7.62 -9.25
N PHE A 53 -9.00 -7.52 -8.27
CA PHE A 53 -8.51 -6.24 -7.76
C PHE A 53 -7.05 -6.03 -8.18
N GLU A 54 -6.74 -4.80 -8.58
CA GLU A 54 -5.37 -4.37 -8.83
C GLU A 54 -4.97 -3.38 -7.74
N TRP A 55 -3.89 -3.70 -7.02
CA TRP A 55 -3.34 -2.81 -6.00
C TRP A 55 -2.56 -1.68 -6.68
N LYS A 56 -3.00 -0.44 -6.49
CA LYS A 56 -2.36 0.76 -7.03
C LYS A 56 -1.99 1.73 -5.93
N ARG A 57 -0.83 2.36 -6.06
CA ARG A 57 -0.43 3.47 -5.18
C ARG A 57 -1.14 4.76 -5.61
N PRO A 58 -1.45 5.69 -4.69
CA PRO A 58 -2.11 6.95 -5.04
C PRO A 58 -1.38 7.77 -6.12
N SER A 59 -0.05 7.70 -6.15
CA SER A 59 0.74 8.39 -7.19
C SER A 59 0.44 7.90 -8.61
N VAL A 60 0.00 6.65 -8.77
CA VAL A 60 -0.35 6.06 -10.06
C VAL A 60 -1.81 6.35 -10.43
N SER A 61 -2.73 6.35 -9.47
CA SER A 61 -4.16 6.54 -9.73
C SER A 61 -4.59 7.99 -9.94
N ASN A 62 -3.85 8.97 -9.41
CA ASN A 62 -4.16 10.40 -9.57
C ASN A 62 -3.79 10.98 -10.95
N GLN A 63 -3.34 10.14 -11.89
CA GLN A 63 -2.87 10.58 -13.22
C GLN A 63 -3.96 10.57 -14.32
N THR A 64 -5.16 10.05 -14.03
CA THR A 64 -6.28 10.01 -14.99
C THR A 64 -7.12 11.29 -15.06
N ARG A 65 -6.79 12.35 -14.31
CA ARG A 65 -7.39 13.68 -14.51
C ARG A 65 -6.39 14.58 -15.24
N CYS A 66 -6.72 14.92 -16.50
CA CYS A 66 -6.00 15.81 -17.43
C CYS A 66 -4.87 15.19 -18.28
N LYS A 67 -5.26 14.37 -19.28
CA LYS A 67 -4.52 14.23 -20.55
C LYS A 67 -5.34 14.77 -21.75
N HIS A 68 -6.24 15.72 -21.51
CA HIS A 68 -6.85 16.47 -22.61
C HIS A 68 -5.88 17.55 -23.08
N SER A 69 -5.30 17.31 -24.26
CA SER A 69 -4.65 18.27 -25.16
C SER A 69 -3.35 18.93 -24.67
N LEU A 70 -2.21 18.22 -24.81
CA LEU A 70 -0.97 18.84 -25.28
C LEU A 70 -0.17 17.84 -26.13
N TYR A 71 -0.74 17.45 -27.27
CA TYR A 71 0.03 16.98 -28.43
C TYR A 71 -0.62 17.58 -29.69
N LYS A 72 -0.19 18.80 -30.05
CA LYS A 72 -0.10 19.24 -31.44
C LYS A 72 1.21 20.00 -31.56
N ILE A 73 2.18 19.37 -32.22
CA ILE A 73 3.37 20.01 -32.77
C ILE A 73 3.09 20.07 -34.28
N ASN A 74 3.26 21.27 -34.84
CA ASN A 74 2.99 21.73 -36.22
C ASN A 74 1.53 21.94 -36.59
#